data_AF-A0A7K6SL26-F1
#
_entry.id   AF-A0A7K6SL26-F1
#
_cell.length_a   1.000
_cell.length_b   1.000
_cell.length_c   1.000
_cell.angle_alpha   90.00
_cell.angle_beta   90.00
_cell.angle_gamma   90.00
#
_symmetry.space_group_name_H-M   'P 1'
#
loop_
_entity.id
_entity.type
_entity.pdbx_description
1 polymer ?
#
loop_
_entity_poly.entity_id
_entity_poly.type
_entity_poly.pdbx_seq_one_letter_code
_entity_poly.pdbx_strand_id
1 'polypeptide(L)'
;LDLSNCSLRSLPPALAEAAATVVLDLTDNPLTTLPNGSFLGFTQLQCLAVPLALECPGGSGAWVEVTVNGSSRLCRGQRNLCNSSRELAWPCPENAACAPDGPGLVQCLCNSPFHGYKCLREGTFPVLLFCGILGAVTLSLSLLLWGTQRRKAKTP
;
A
#
# COMPACT_ATOMS: atom_id res chain seq x y z
N LEU A 1 20.74 5.51 2.76
CA LEU A 1 20.34 6.74 2.04
C LEU A 1 20.52 7.89 3.00
N ASP A 2 21.44 8.79 2.69
CA ASP A 2 21.68 9.98 3.50
C ASP A 2 20.99 11.17 2.81
N LEU A 3 20.02 11.76 3.49
CA LEU A 3 19.33 12.98 3.09
C LEU A 3 19.48 14.06 4.17
N SER A 4 20.50 13.95 5.01
CA SER A 4 20.80 14.95 6.03
C SER A 4 21.12 16.30 5.38
N ASN A 5 20.75 17.40 6.06
CA ASN A 5 21.07 18.77 5.65
C ASN A 5 20.74 19.12 4.17
N CYS A 6 19.65 18.57 3.65
CA CYS A 6 19.19 18.79 2.28
C CYS A 6 18.16 19.93 2.17
N SER A 7 17.95 20.69 3.25
CA SER A 7 16.95 21.76 3.34
C SER A 7 15.51 21.30 3.04
N LEU A 8 15.20 20.03 3.30
CA LEU A 8 13.89 19.42 3.05
C LEU A 8 12.84 19.99 4.02
N ARG A 9 11.78 20.56 3.47
CA ARG A 9 10.59 21.02 4.24
C ARG A 9 9.47 19.98 4.27
N SER A 10 9.53 19.01 3.35
CA SER A 10 8.65 17.85 3.27
C SER A 10 9.44 16.69 2.66
N LEU A 11 8.94 15.47 2.86
CA LEU A 11 9.53 14.29 2.22
C LEU A 11 9.21 14.30 0.71
N PRO A 12 10.20 14.02 -0.17
CA PRO A 12 9.97 13.99 -1.60
C PRO A 12 9.07 12.79 -1.97
N PRO A 13 8.14 12.92 -2.93
CA PRO A 13 7.29 11.81 -3.37
C PRO A 13 8.10 10.59 -3.85
N ALA A 14 9.25 10.84 -4.48
CA ALA A 14 10.17 9.80 -4.96
C ALA A 14 10.86 9.01 -3.82
N LEU A 15 10.71 9.40 -2.56
CA LEU A 15 11.25 8.64 -1.43
C LEU A 15 10.73 7.20 -1.41
N ALA A 16 9.49 6.96 -1.87
CA ALA A 16 8.92 5.62 -1.98
C ALA A 16 9.75 4.65 -2.85
N GLU A 17 10.50 5.16 -3.83
CA GLU A 17 11.39 4.36 -4.68
C GLU A 17 12.58 3.79 -3.87
N ALA A 18 12.90 4.40 -2.73
CA ALA A 18 13.96 3.98 -1.83
C ALA A 18 13.47 3.01 -0.73
N ALA A 19 12.31 2.37 -0.87
CA ALA A 19 11.72 1.47 0.14
C ALA A 19 12.63 0.31 0.59
N ALA A 20 13.61 -0.09 -0.24
CA ALA A 20 14.62 -1.10 0.10
C ALA A 20 15.73 -0.58 1.03
N THR A 21 15.71 0.70 1.42
CA THR A 21 16.73 1.32 2.26
C THR A 21 16.74 0.73 3.67
N VAL A 22 17.93 0.34 4.13
CA VAL A 22 18.15 -0.18 5.49
C VAL A 22 18.48 0.93 6.50
N VAL A 23 19.16 1.99 6.06
CA VAL A 23 19.56 3.13 6.89
C VAL A 23 19.16 4.42 6.19
N LEU A 24 18.35 5.25 6.85
CA LEU A 24 17.89 6.53 6.33
C LEU A 24 18.19 7.65 7.33
N ASP A 25 18.85 8.70 6.85
CA ASP A 25 19.13 9.88 7.64
C ASP A 25 18.37 11.09 7.08
N LEU A 26 17.51 11.70 7.91
CA LEU A 26 16.74 12.91 7.61
C LEU A 26 17.14 14.09 8.52
N THR A 27 18.22 13.96 9.29
CA THR A 27 18.66 14.97 10.25
C THR A 27 19.01 16.29 9.58
N ASP A 28 19.07 17.36 10.38
CA ASP A 28 19.43 18.71 9.91
C ASP A 28 18.55 19.25 8.76
N ASN A 29 17.32 18.74 8.64
CA ASN A 29 16.30 19.29 7.74
C ASN A 29 15.22 20.03 8.53
N PRO A 30 14.64 21.12 7.98
CA PRO A 30 13.54 21.86 8.59
C PRO A 30 12.18 21.13 8.46
N LEU A 31 12.15 19.82 8.74
CA LEU A 31 10.94 19.01 8.72
C LEU A 31 10.15 19.21 10.02
N THR A 32 8.88 19.59 9.90
CA THR A 32 7.99 19.82 11.05
C THR A 32 7.00 18.69 11.27
N THR A 33 6.71 17.90 10.23
CA THR A 33 5.84 16.72 10.31
C THR A 33 6.33 15.62 9.37
N LEU A 34 5.98 14.38 9.70
CA LEU A 34 6.10 13.23 8.80
C LEU A 34 4.66 12.75 8.51
N PRO A 35 4.16 12.88 7.26
CA PRO A 35 2.83 12.40 6.93
C PRO A 35 2.64 10.91 7.24
N ASN A 36 1.41 10.54 7.62
CA ASN A 36 1.07 9.12 7.81
C ASN A 36 1.28 8.37 6.49
N GLY A 37 1.95 7.22 6.56
CA GLY A 37 2.25 6.40 5.38
C GLY A 37 3.46 6.87 4.57
N SER A 38 4.23 7.89 4.99
CA SER A 38 5.45 8.29 4.28
C SER A 38 6.52 7.20 4.16
N PHE A 39 6.44 6.18 5.00
CA PHE A 39 7.34 5.04 5.02
C PHE A 39 6.63 3.73 4.66
N LEU A 40 5.53 3.81 3.90
CA LEU A 40 4.86 2.64 3.34
C LEU A 40 5.85 1.85 2.47
N GLY A 41 5.90 0.53 2.68
CA GLY A 41 6.80 -0.37 1.96
C GLY A 41 8.25 -0.41 2.48
N PHE A 42 8.64 0.46 3.42
CA PHE A 42 9.98 0.45 4.05
C PHE A 42 10.11 -0.69 5.06
N THR A 43 10.01 -1.92 4.58
CA THR A 43 10.02 -3.15 5.39
C THR A 43 11.42 -3.57 5.85
N GLN A 44 12.46 -3.00 5.26
CA GLN A 44 13.87 -3.30 5.55
C GLN A 44 14.56 -2.20 6.38
N LEU A 45 13.84 -1.16 6.79
CA LEU A 45 14.42 0.02 7.42
C LEU A 45 14.79 -0.30 8.87
N GLN A 46 16.09 -0.43 9.15
CA GLN A 46 16.59 -0.78 10.48
C GLN A 46 17.08 0.40 11.30
N CYS A 47 17.49 1.49 10.64
CA CYS A 47 17.95 2.71 11.30
C CYS A 47 17.35 3.92 10.60
N LEU A 48 16.62 4.73 11.35
CA LEU A 48 16.07 5.99 10.87
C LEU A 48 16.47 7.10 11.84
N ALA A 49 17.18 8.10 11.34
CA ALA A 49 17.47 9.31 12.10
C ALA A 49 16.56 10.45 11.60
N VAL A 50 15.85 11.10 12.52
CA VAL A 50 14.96 12.23 12.24
C VAL A 50 15.33 13.43 13.11
N PRO A 51 14.97 14.67 12.70
CA PRO A 51 15.06 15.84 13.57
C PRO A 51 14.39 15.61 14.93
N LEU A 52 14.97 16.12 16.02
CA LEU A 52 14.49 15.88 17.40
C LEU A 52 13.02 16.21 17.63
N ALA A 53 12.47 17.19 16.91
CA ALA A 53 11.07 17.58 17.01
C ALA A 53 10.09 16.51 16.48
N LEU A 54 10.57 15.56 15.66
CA LEU A 54 9.75 14.55 15.00
C LEU A 54 9.82 13.21 15.71
N GLU A 55 8.68 12.62 15.99
CA GLU A 55 8.59 11.25 16.52
C GLU A 55 8.98 10.21 15.46
N CYS A 56 9.43 9.05 15.93
CA CYS A 56 9.66 7.91 15.07
C CYS A 56 8.34 7.50 14.35
N PRO A 57 8.36 7.20 13.05
CA PRO A 57 7.17 6.72 12.34
C PRO A 57 6.63 5.44 12.99
N GLY A 58 5.31 5.36 13.14
CA GLY A 58 4.66 4.27 13.87
C GLY A 58 4.77 4.38 15.41
N GLY A 59 5.37 5.45 15.92
CA GLY A 59 5.61 5.67 17.34
C GLY A 59 6.70 4.77 17.92
N SER A 60 6.97 4.91 19.23
CA SER A 60 8.01 4.13 19.92
C SER A 60 7.75 2.62 19.90
N GLY A 61 6.49 2.19 19.78
CA GLY A 61 6.11 0.78 19.70
C GLY A 61 6.52 0.09 18.39
N ALA A 62 6.80 0.84 17.33
CA ALA A 62 7.24 0.30 16.05
C ALA A 62 8.73 -0.05 16.00
N TRP A 63 9.51 0.31 17.03
CA TRP A 63 10.96 0.19 17.05
C TRP A 63 11.44 -0.56 18.29
N VAL A 64 12.55 -1.28 18.19
CA VAL A 64 13.20 -1.97 19.31
C VAL A 64 13.72 -0.92 20.29
N GLU A 65 14.38 0.10 19.75
CA GLU A 65 15.03 1.15 20.51
C GLU A 65 14.75 2.51 19.86
N VAL A 66 14.43 3.50 20.69
CA VAL A 66 14.36 4.91 20.30
C VAL A 66 15.23 5.70 21.25
N THR A 67 16.28 6.33 20.72
CA THR A 67 17.23 7.14 21.49
C THR A 67 17.26 8.57 20.96
N VAL A 68 17.64 9.49 21.84
CA VAL A 68 17.93 10.88 21.47
C VAL A 68 19.43 11.04 21.42
N ASN A 69 19.96 11.49 20.29
CA ASN A 69 21.37 11.77 20.09
C ASN A 69 21.55 13.22 19.62
N GLY A 70 21.95 14.10 20.56
CA GLY A 70 22.07 15.53 20.29
C GLY A 70 20.75 16.15 19.82
N SER A 71 20.74 16.70 18.61
CA SER A 71 19.58 17.31 17.93
C SER A 71 18.77 16.33 17.08
N SER A 72 19.03 15.03 17.20
CA SER A 72 18.35 13.99 16.43
C SER A 72 17.67 12.95 17.32
N ARG A 73 16.59 12.37 16.80
CA ARG A 73 15.97 11.17 17.34
C ARG A 73 16.30 10.00 16.42
N LEU A 74 16.77 8.92 17.02
CA LEU A 74 17.24 7.73 16.33
C LEU A 74 16.33 6.55 16.63
N CYS A 75 15.75 5.99 15.59
CA CYS A 75 14.83 4.87 15.64
C CYS A 75 15.56 3.62 15.11
N ARG A 76 15.71 2.59 15.95
CA ARG A 76 16.49 1.38 15.63
C ARG A 76 15.68 0.11 15.80
N GLY A 77 15.91 -0.82 14.88
CA GLY A 77 15.33 -2.15 14.88
C GLY A 77 13.81 -2.09 14.66
N GLN A 78 13.36 -2.05 13.42
CA GLN A 78 11.93 -2.06 13.13
C GLN A 78 11.30 -3.36 13.66
N ARG A 79 10.22 -3.24 14.44
CA ARG A 79 9.48 -4.39 14.96
C ARG A 79 8.47 -4.87 13.93
N ASN A 80 8.33 -6.19 13.84
CA ASN A 80 7.25 -6.79 13.06
C ASN A 80 5.96 -6.84 13.90
N LEU A 81 4.97 -6.02 13.54
CA LEU A 81 3.68 -5.98 14.23
C LEU A 81 2.89 -7.29 14.06
N CYS A 82 3.09 -8.04 12.97
CA CYS A 82 2.42 -9.33 12.78
C CYS A 82 2.81 -10.36 13.86
N ASN A 83 3.96 -10.19 14.53
CA ASN A 83 4.43 -11.08 15.59
C ASN A 83 3.94 -10.69 16.99
N SER A 84 3.33 -9.52 17.17
CA SER A 84 2.89 -9.11 18.51
C SER A 84 1.59 -9.82 18.90
N SER A 85 1.63 -10.51 20.04
CA SER A 85 0.54 -11.29 20.64
C SER A 85 -0.55 -10.45 21.33
N ARG A 86 -0.52 -9.11 21.19
CA ARG A 86 -1.59 -8.24 21.72
C ARG A 86 -2.80 -8.33 20.79
N GLU A 87 -3.66 -9.29 21.11
CA GLU A 87 -5.12 -9.23 21.05
C GLU A 87 -5.72 -8.31 19.99
N LEU A 88 -5.53 -8.69 18.74
CA LEU A 88 -6.57 -8.70 17.72
C LEU A 88 -6.03 -9.64 16.66
N ALA A 89 -6.81 -10.63 16.27
CA ALA A 89 -6.63 -11.22 14.94
C ALA A 89 -6.53 -10.02 13.99
N TRP A 90 -5.33 -9.71 13.49
CA TRP A 90 -5.16 -8.67 12.50
C TRP A 90 -6.27 -8.89 11.46
N PRO A 91 -7.03 -7.86 11.05
CA PRO A 91 -8.31 -8.03 10.36
C PRO A 91 -8.11 -8.44 8.90
N CYS A 92 -7.12 -9.30 8.64
CA CYS A 92 -6.94 -9.98 7.39
C CYS A 92 -8.11 -10.95 7.19
N PRO A 93 -8.66 -11.00 5.98
CA PRO A 93 -9.67 -11.99 5.63
C PRO A 93 -9.10 -13.41 5.75
N GLU A 94 -9.98 -14.41 5.80
CA GLU A 94 -9.67 -15.83 6.04
C GLU A 94 -8.52 -16.38 5.18
N ASN A 95 -8.41 -15.92 3.93
CA ASN A 95 -7.39 -16.36 2.98
C ASN A 95 -6.21 -15.39 2.84
N ALA A 96 -5.92 -14.60 3.87
CA ALA A 96 -4.82 -13.65 3.87
C ALA A 96 -3.95 -13.78 5.13
N ALA A 97 -2.66 -13.54 4.94
CA ALA A 97 -1.68 -13.46 6.01
C ALA A 97 -1.27 -12.01 6.27
N CYS A 98 -1.03 -11.69 7.54
CA CYS A 98 -0.42 -10.42 7.93
C CYS A 98 1.02 -10.35 7.40
N ALA A 99 1.38 -9.23 6.80
CA ALA A 99 2.74 -8.91 6.41
C ALA A 99 3.09 -7.47 6.87
N PRO A 100 4.36 -7.19 7.22
CA PRO A 100 4.79 -5.83 7.52
C PRO A 100 4.73 -4.94 6.27
N ASP A 101 4.46 -3.65 6.45
CA ASP A 101 4.39 -2.67 5.35
C ASP A 101 5.09 -1.33 5.69
N GLY A 102 6.06 -1.38 6.60
CA GLY A 102 6.79 -0.21 7.08
C GLY A 102 6.70 -0.02 8.60
N PRO A 103 7.37 0.99 9.17
CA PRO A 103 7.38 1.21 10.61
C PRO A 103 5.97 1.50 11.15
N GLY A 104 5.44 0.60 11.97
CA GLY A 104 4.07 0.71 12.51
C GLY A 104 2.96 0.37 11.51
N LEU A 105 3.31 -0.13 10.32
CA LEU A 105 2.37 -0.43 9.24
C LEU A 105 2.33 -1.93 8.93
N VAL A 106 1.14 -2.41 8.61
CA VAL A 106 0.87 -3.80 8.23
C VAL A 106 -0.05 -3.83 7.02
N GLN A 107 0.05 -4.91 6.24
CA GLN A 107 -0.83 -5.22 5.13
C GLN A 107 -1.27 -6.69 5.17
N CYS A 108 -2.35 -7.00 4.48
CA CYS A 108 -2.85 -8.36 4.34
C CYS A 108 -2.57 -8.87 2.93
N LEU A 109 -1.71 -9.87 2.81
CA LEU A 109 -1.38 -10.50 1.54
C LEU A 109 -2.20 -11.78 1.37
N CYS A 110 -2.82 -11.95 0.21
CA CYS A 110 -3.55 -13.18 -0.07
C CYS A 110 -2.60 -14.37 -0.10
N ASN A 111 -3.00 -15.46 0.55
CA ASN A 111 -2.32 -16.74 0.41
C ASN A 111 -2.56 -17.27 -0.99
N SER A 112 -1.54 -17.85 -1.63
CA SER A 112 -1.73 -18.56 -2.89
C SER A 112 -2.72 -19.72 -2.70
N PRO A 113 -3.70 -19.95 -3.61
CA PRO A 113 -3.91 -19.33 -4.93
C PRO A 113 -4.91 -18.14 -4.94
N PHE A 114 -5.27 -17.61 -3.77
CA PHE A 114 -6.29 -16.58 -3.66
C PHE A 114 -5.79 -15.20 -4.11
N HIS A 115 -6.69 -14.39 -4.65
CA HIS A 115 -6.40 -13.03 -5.08
C HIS A 115 -7.62 -12.09 -4.96
N GLY A 116 -7.38 -10.81 -5.26
CA GLY A 116 -8.35 -9.73 -5.15
C GLY A 116 -8.37 -9.08 -3.76
N TYR A 117 -9.04 -7.94 -3.65
CA TYR A 117 -9.03 -7.10 -2.43
C TYR A 117 -9.61 -7.76 -1.16
N LYS A 118 -10.31 -8.90 -1.30
CA LYS A 118 -10.83 -9.72 -0.18
C LYS A 118 -10.21 -11.12 -0.10
N CYS A 119 -9.31 -11.49 -1.02
CA CYS A 119 -8.75 -12.84 -1.11
C CYS A 119 -9.81 -13.96 -1.22
N LEU A 120 -10.93 -13.69 -1.89
CA LEU A 120 -12.03 -14.66 -2.07
C LEU A 120 -12.06 -15.29 -3.47
N ARG A 121 -11.21 -14.83 -4.39
CA ARG A 121 -11.19 -15.33 -5.77
C ARG A 121 -10.06 -16.31 -5.95
N GLU A 122 -10.34 -17.40 -6.64
CA GLU A 122 -9.39 -18.43 -7.03
C GLU A 122 -9.49 -18.65 -8.55
N GLY A 123 -8.39 -19.08 -9.18
CA GLY A 123 -8.34 -19.30 -10.63
C GLY A 123 -8.28 -18.02 -11.47
N THR A 124 -8.51 -18.13 -12.78
CA THR A 124 -8.52 -17.00 -13.70
C THR A 124 -9.94 -16.60 -14.06
N PHE A 125 -10.18 -15.30 -14.27
CA PHE A 125 -11.48 -14.85 -14.77
C PHE A 125 -11.70 -15.40 -16.19
N PRO A 126 -12.84 -16.05 -16.49
CA PRO A 126 -13.10 -16.66 -17.80
C PRO A 126 -13.49 -15.60 -18.83
N VAL A 127 -12.51 -14.79 -19.26
CA VAL A 127 -12.69 -13.64 -20.16
C VAL A 127 -13.46 -14.03 -21.43
N LEU A 128 -13.10 -15.15 -22.05
CA LEU A 128 -13.71 -15.60 -23.30
C LEU A 128 -15.21 -15.89 -23.14
N LEU A 129 -15.60 -16.54 -22.05
CA LEU A 129 -16.99 -16.85 -21.77
C LEU A 129 -17.79 -15.57 -21.52
N PHE A 130 -17.25 -14.68 -20.69
CA PHE A 130 -17.89 -13.41 -20.35
C PHE A 130 -18.07 -12.51 -21.59
N CYS A 131 -16.99 -12.26 -22.33
CA CYS A 131 -17.02 -11.42 -23.53
C CYS A 131 -17.86 -12.07 -24.65
N GLY A 132 -17.84 -13.39 -24.77
CA GLY A 132 -18.66 -14.13 -25.73
C GLY A 132 -20.15 -13.94 -25.47
N ILE A 133 -20.60 -14.13 -24.23
CA ILE A 133 -22.00 -13.94 -23.84
C ILE A 133 -22.40 -12.47 -24.04
N LEU A 134 -21.59 -11.53 -23.55
CA LEU A 134 -21.88 -10.10 -23.67
C LEU A 134 -22.00 -9.69 -25.14
N GLY A 135 -21.04 -10.09 -25.98
CA GLY A 135 -21.05 -9.79 -27.41
C GLY A 135 -22.25 -10.39 -28.13
N ALA A 136 -22.62 -11.64 -27.84
CA ALA A 136 -23.78 -12.30 -28.43
C ALA A 136 -25.10 -11.60 -28.08
N VAL A 137 -25.28 -11.22 -26.80
CA VAL A 137 -26.47 -10.49 -26.33
C VAL A 137 -26.54 -9.11 -27.00
N THR A 138 -25.43 -8.37 -27.04
CA THR A 138 -25.38 -7.06 -27.71
C THR A 138 -25.72 -7.16 -29.19
N LEU A 139 -25.11 -8.09 -29.92
CA LEU A 139 -25.41 -8.32 -31.34
C LEU A 139 -26.88 -8.67 -31.56
N SER A 140 -27.44 -9.54 -30.72
CA SER A 140 -28.84 -9.94 -30.80
C SER A 140 -29.78 -8.76 -30.58
N LEU A 141 -29.54 -7.93 -29.54
CA LEU A 141 -30.31 -6.72 -29.29
C LEU A 141 -30.17 -5.71 -30.44
N SER A 142 -28.95 -5.50 -30.96
CA SER A 142 -28.73 -4.61 -32.10
C SER A 142 -29.51 -5.06 -33.34
N LEU A 143 -29.52 -6.35 -33.64
CA LEU A 143 -30.29 -6.92 -34.75
C LEU A 143 -31.80 -6.80 -34.53
N LEU A 144 -32.29 -7.03 -33.30
CA LEU A 144 -33.70 -6.87 -32.95
C LEU A 144 -34.15 -5.40 -33.07
N LEU A 145 -33.38 -4.47 -32.52
CA LEU A 145 -33.64 -3.03 -32.63
C LEU A 145 -33.59 -2.57 -34.08
N TRP A 146 -32.63 -3.05 -34.86
CA TRP A 146 -32.57 -2.80 -36.30
C TRP A 146 -33.84 -3.30 -37.03
N GLY A 147 -34.25 -4.54 -36.75
CA GLY A 147 -35.40 -5.18 -37.39
C GLY A 147 -36.73 -4.51 -37.04
N THR A 148 -36.90 -4.09 -35.78
CA THR A 148 -38.16 -3.53 -35.26
C THR A 148 -38.28 -2.02 -35.44
N GLN A 149 -37.21 -1.26 -35.17
CA GLN A 149 -37.24 0.20 -35.21
C GLN A 149 -36.81 0.76 -36.57
N ARG A 150 -35.76 0.22 -37.20
CA ARG A 150 -35.22 0.78 -38.45
C ARG A 150 -36.02 0.39 -39.70
N ARG A 151 -36.62 -0.81 -39.74
CA ARG A 151 -37.49 -1.20 -40.87
C ARG A 151 -38.82 -0.43 -40.90
N LYS A 152 -39.31 0.06 -39.75
CA LYS A 152 -40.55 0.86 -39.67
C LYS A 152 -40.36 2.35 -39.95
N ALA A 153 -39.11 2.82 -40.11
CA ALA A 153 -38.80 4.19 -40.52
C ALA A 153 -38.83 4.39 -42.05
N LYS A 154 -39.16 3.36 -42.84
CA LYS A 154 -39.41 3.47 -44.29
C LYS A 154 -40.91 3.35 -44.58
N THR A 155 -41.66 4.40 -44.26
CA THR A 155 -42.89 4.74 -44.98
C THR A 155 -42.95 6.28 -45.03
N PRO A 156 -42.79 6.93 -46.20
CA PRO A 156 -43.19 8.31 -46.37
C PRO A 156 -44.72 8.46 -46.27
#